data_AF-A0A9N9AR83-F1
#
_entry.id   AF-A0A9N9AR83-F1
#
_cell.length_a   1.000
_cell.length_b   1.000
_cell.length_c   1.000
_cell.angle_alpha   90.00
_cell.angle_beta   90.00
_cell.angle_gamma   90.00
#
_symmetry.space_group_name_H-M   'P 1'
#
loop_
_entity.id
_entity.type
_entity.pdbx_description
1 polymer ?
#
loop_
_entity_poly.entity_id
_entity_poly.type
_entity_poly.pdbx_seq_one_letter_code
_entity_poly.pdbx_strand_id
1 'polypeptide(L)'
;MLSANESHIIQAVVPPHIKNSTYTVELSPLGINRCPQSLQELKRAIKCVLEALVVLHRSKYVHRDIRWDNVIQSSTNSMDWILIDLEHAGKEGPPNGVGPNQGPYDFKCDLYLVGELIRTSGVDLSRTDTSFMNKLLEMESRFTTMKALKNIWLTSES
;
A
#
# COMPACT_ATOMS: atom_id res chain seq x y z
N MET A 1 -19.83 -11.71 20.68
CA MET A 1 -19.14 -11.38 19.42
C MET A 1 -18.19 -10.25 19.76
N LEU A 2 -16.93 -10.56 20.06
CA LEU A 2 -15.93 -9.55 20.44
C LEU A 2 -15.62 -8.74 19.17
N SER A 3 -15.79 -7.42 19.23
CA SER A 3 -15.32 -6.53 18.15
C SER A 3 -13.83 -6.78 17.98
N ALA A 4 -13.37 -7.03 16.76
CA ALA A 4 -11.95 -7.01 16.46
C ALA A 4 -11.39 -5.68 16.96
N ASN A 5 -10.30 -5.70 17.73
CA ASN A 5 -9.62 -4.49 18.18
C ASN A 5 -9.08 -3.76 16.94
N GLU A 6 -9.80 -2.74 16.49
CA GLU A 6 -9.31 -1.83 15.45
C GLU A 6 -8.14 -1.04 16.02
N SER A 7 -6.97 -1.15 15.41
CA SER A 7 -5.80 -0.34 15.77
C SER A 7 -5.81 0.94 14.95
N HIS A 8 -5.88 2.08 15.65
CA HIS A 8 -5.80 3.40 15.04
C HIS A 8 -4.36 3.87 14.96
N ILE A 9 -3.92 4.27 13.77
CA ILE A 9 -2.68 5.03 13.61
C ILE A 9 -3.00 6.50 13.85
N ILE A 10 -2.19 7.18 14.66
CA ILE A 10 -2.34 8.60 14.99
C ILE A 10 -1.23 9.43 14.35
N GLN A 11 -1.53 10.68 14.00
CA GLN A 11 -0.58 11.66 13.49
C GLN A 11 -0.59 12.91 14.35
N ALA A 12 0.53 13.64 14.37
CA ALA A 12 0.58 14.97 14.93
C ALA A 12 -0.10 15.96 13.97
N VAL A 13 -1.12 16.68 14.47
CA VAL A 13 -1.84 17.71 13.70
C VAL A 13 -0.96 18.92 13.46
N VAL A 14 -0.12 19.24 14.45
CA VAL A 14 0.91 20.28 14.39
C VAL A 14 2.21 19.74 14.96
N PRO A 15 3.38 20.29 14.58
CA PRO A 15 4.64 19.96 15.23
C PRO A 15 4.53 20.14 16.75
N PRO A 16 5.16 19.25 17.55
CA PRO A 16 5.22 19.42 18.99
C PRO A 16 5.76 20.79 19.36
N HIS A 17 5.11 21.47 20.29
CA HIS A 17 5.42 22.86 20.63
C HIS A 17 5.24 23.12 22.11
N ILE A 18 5.90 24.17 22.62
CA ILE A 18 5.75 24.61 24.00
C ILE A 18 4.68 25.70 24.04
N LYS A 19 3.64 25.50 24.85
CA LYS A 19 2.60 26.48 25.12
C LYS A 19 2.51 26.72 26.63
N ASN A 20 2.76 27.95 27.07
CA ASN A 20 2.75 28.33 28.49
C ASN A 20 3.62 27.41 29.38
N SER A 21 4.85 27.15 28.95
CA SER A 21 5.79 26.23 29.61
C SER A 21 5.37 24.76 29.66
N THR A 22 4.30 24.37 28.95
CA THR A 22 3.87 22.98 28.78
C THR A 22 4.25 22.49 27.39
N TYR A 23 4.90 21.33 27.30
CA TYR A 23 5.13 20.64 26.02
C TYR A 23 3.81 20.01 25.54
N THR A 24 3.28 20.50 24.42
CA THR A 24 1.98 20.13 23.87
C THR A 24 2.15 19.37 22.56
N VAL A 25 1.42 18.27 22.43
CA VAL A 25 1.29 17.49 21.19
C VAL A 25 -0.20 17.34 20.90
N GLU A 26 -0.62 17.78 19.72
CA GLU A 26 -1.99 17.62 19.25
C GLU A 26 -2.04 16.46 18.27
N LEU A 27 -2.84 15.44 18.58
CA LEU A 27 -2.89 14.18 17.84
C LEU A 27 -4.28 13.99 17.23
N SER A 28 -4.34 13.44 16.02
CA SER A 28 -5.58 12.98 15.40
C SER A 28 -5.39 11.59 14.79
N PRO A 29 -6.45 10.77 14.66
CA PRO A 29 -6.36 9.53 13.89
C PRO A 29 -5.97 9.84 12.44
N LEU A 30 -4.94 9.19 11.94
CA LEU A 30 -4.58 9.15 10.52
C LEU A 30 -5.46 8.15 9.78
N GLY A 31 -5.69 6.99 10.38
CA GLY A 31 -6.47 5.92 9.77
C GLY A 31 -6.60 4.68 10.64
N ILE A 32 -7.29 3.69 10.09
CA ILE A 32 -7.54 2.39 10.73
C ILE A 32 -6.73 1.33 9.99
N ASN A 33 -5.97 0.53 10.73
CA ASN A 33 -5.32 -0.65 10.17
C ASN A 33 -6.35 -1.79 10.08
N ARG A 34 -6.80 -2.07 8.84
CA ARG A 34 -7.76 -3.13 8.52
C ARG A 34 -7.54 -3.62 7.09
N CYS A 35 -7.91 -4.86 6.83
CA CYS A 35 -8.02 -5.38 5.46
C CYS A 35 -9.32 -4.90 4.78
N PRO A 36 -9.35 -4.80 3.45
CA PRO A 36 -10.58 -4.55 2.70
C PRO A 36 -11.57 -5.70 2.88
N GLN A 37 -12.86 -5.37 2.92
CA GLN A 37 -13.94 -6.35 3.16
C GLN A 37 -14.74 -6.70 1.91
N SER A 38 -14.49 -6.00 0.80
CA SER A 38 -15.17 -6.23 -0.48
C SER A 38 -14.20 -6.10 -1.65
N LEU A 39 -14.58 -6.65 -2.80
CA LEU A 39 -13.80 -6.48 -4.04
C LEU A 39 -13.64 -5.00 -4.41
N GLN A 40 -14.67 -4.19 -4.18
CA GLN A 40 -14.63 -2.75 -4.46
C GLN A 40 -13.61 -2.05 -3.55
N GLU A 41 -13.61 -2.34 -2.25
CA GLU A 41 -12.61 -1.81 -1.32
C GLU A 41 -11.20 -2.28 -1.67
N LEU A 42 -11.03 -3.56 -2.03
CA LEU A 42 -9.74 -4.09 -2.43
C LEU A 42 -9.21 -3.37 -3.68
N LYS A 43 -10.02 -3.23 -4.72
CA LYS A 43 -9.65 -2.47 -5.92
C LYS A 43 -9.24 -1.04 -5.58
N ARG A 44 -9.97 -0.39 -4.67
CA ARG A 44 -9.68 0.97 -4.23
C ARG A 44 -8.38 1.07 -3.44
N ALA A 45 -8.15 0.16 -2.50
CA ALA A 45 -6.91 0.07 -1.73
C ALA A 45 -5.69 -0.13 -2.64
N ILE A 46 -5.77 -1.10 -3.55
CA ILE A 46 -4.71 -1.39 -4.52
C ILE A 46 -4.46 -0.20 -5.45
N LYS A 47 -5.50 0.51 -5.86
CA LYS A 47 -5.36 1.73 -6.65
C LYS A 47 -4.56 2.80 -5.89
N CYS A 48 -4.90 3.09 -4.63
CA CYS A 48 -4.18 4.07 -3.82
C CYS A 48 -2.71 3.66 -3.57
N VAL A 49 -2.45 2.37 -3.31
CA VAL A 49 -1.08 1.83 -3.19
C VAL A 49 -0.29 2.06 -4.49
N LEU A 50 -0.89 1.76 -5.65
CA LEU A 50 -0.25 1.99 -6.95
C LEU A 50 -0.01 3.48 -7.23
N GLU A 51 -0.91 4.37 -6.81
CA GLU A 51 -0.72 5.82 -6.90
C GLU A 51 0.51 6.28 -6.10
N ALA A 52 0.65 5.80 -4.85
CA ALA A 52 1.83 6.06 -4.02
C ALA A 52 3.12 5.53 -4.65
N LEU A 53 3.09 4.30 -5.18
CA LEU A 53 4.24 3.70 -5.85
C LEU A 53 4.63 4.42 -7.13
N VAL A 54 3.68 4.97 -7.90
CA VAL A 54 4.01 5.79 -9.08
C VAL A 54 4.88 6.98 -8.69
N VAL A 55 4.62 7.61 -7.53
CA VAL A 55 5.42 8.73 -7.02
C VAL A 55 6.83 8.28 -6.62
N LEU A 56 6.94 7.19 -5.84
CA LEU A 56 8.24 6.64 -5.42
C LEU A 56 9.10 6.22 -6.61
N HIS A 57 8.52 5.42 -7.52
CA HIS A 57 9.24 4.81 -8.63
C HIS A 57 9.71 5.86 -9.66
N ARG A 58 8.94 6.95 -9.85
CA ARG A 58 9.39 8.10 -10.66
C ARG A 58 10.67 8.73 -10.11
N SER A 59 10.85 8.69 -8.80
CA SER A 59 12.02 9.22 -8.11
C SER A 59 13.13 8.18 -7.92
N LYS A 60 12.99 6.98 -8.51
CA LYS A 60 13.92 5.85 -8.36
C LYS A 60 14.02 5.30 -6.94
N TYR A 61 12.94 5.42 -6.17
CA TYR A 61 12.77 4.79 -4.87
C TYR A 61 11.80 3.62 -4.96
N VAL A 62 11.96 2.66 -4.05
CA VAL A 62 11.11 1.49 -3.81
C VAL A 62 10.73 1.44 -2.33
N HIS A 63 9.60 0.82 -2.00
CA HIS A 63 9.06 0.72 -0.64
C HIS A 63 9.63 -0.46 0.15
N ARG A 64 9.74 -1.64 -0.49
CA ARG A 64 10.29 -2.90 0.05
C ARG A 64 9.48 -3.67 1.07
N ASP A 65 8.61 -3.01 1.82
CA ASP A 65 7.74 -3.67 2.81
C ASP A 65 6.25 -3.39 2.57
N ILE A 66 5.74 -3.76 1.40
CA ILE A 66 4.31 -3.62 1.09
C ILE A 66 3.56 -4.84 1.63
N ARG A 67 2.72 -4.61 2.64
CA ARG A 67 1.86 -5.60 3.28
C ARG A 67 0.66 -4.90 3.92
N TRP A 68 -0.39 -5.63 4.27
CA TRP A 68 -1.61 -5.04 4.83
C TRP A 68 -1.37 -4.25 6.11
N ASP A 69 -0.40 -4.65 6.94
CA ASP A 69 -0.02 -3.91 8.14
C ASP A 69 0.47 -2.48 7.85
N ASN A 70 0.99 -2.25 6.64
CA ASN A 70 1.50 -0.97 6.16
C ASN A 70 0.51 -0.26 5.21
N VAL A 71 -0.74 -0.70 5.17
CA VAL A 71 -1.81 -0.08 4.37
C VAL A 71 -3.02 0.19 5.27
N ILE A 72 -3.32 1.47 5.49
CA ILE A 72 -4.41 1.90 6.39
C ILE A 72 -5.53 2.56 5.61
N GLN A 73 -6.77 2.42 6.08
CA GLN A 73 -7.91 3.19 5.57
C GLN A 73 -7.92 4.57 6.22
N SER A 74 -8.03 5.64 5.42
CA SER A 74 -8.05 7.01 5.92
C SER A 74 -9.23 7.26 6.87
N SER A 75 -8.98 7.97 7.96
CA SER A 75 -10.01 8.40 8.91
C SER A 75 -10.90 9.53 8.36
N THR A 76 -10.44 10.26 7.34
CA THR A 76 -11.15 11.40 6.75
C THR A 76 -12.03 11.01 5.56
N ASN A 77 -11.68 9.95 4.86
CA ASN A 77 -12.41 9.43 3.72
C ASN A 77 -12.25 7.92 3.63
N SER A 78 -13.33 7.17 3.85
CA SER A 78 -13.30 5.70 3.83
C SER A 78 -12.95 5.11 2.46
N MET A 79 -13.02 5.90 1.39
CA MET A 79 -12.58 5.49 0.05
C MET A 79 -11.08 5.66 -0.15
N ASP A 80 -10.37 6.36 0.73
CA ASP A 80 -8.93 6.57 0.56
C ASP A 80 -8.14 5.61 1.45
N TRP A 81 -7.08 5.07 0.88
CA TRP A 81 -6.15 4.17 1.55
C TRP A 81 -4.76 4.76 1.46
N ILE A 82 -3.96 4.54 2.49
CA ILE A 82 -2.65 5.17 2.65
C ILE A 82 -1.62 4.07 2.83
N LEU A 83 -0.62 4.05 1.94
CA LEU A 83 0.60 3.27 2.13
C LEU A 83 1.50 4.03 3.12
N ILE A 84 1.78 3.41 4.25
CA ILE A 84 2.59 3.97 5.33
C ILE A 84 3.90 3.19 5.48
N ASP A 85 4.73 3.66 6.42
CA ASP A 85 5.96 3.00 6.85
C ASP A 85 7.07 2.93 5.78
N LEU A 86 7.74 4.06 5.59
CA LEU A 86 8.85 4.20 4.64
C LEU A 86 10.21 3.85 5.25
N GLU A 87 10.28 3.20 6.41
CA GLU A 87 11.57 2.90 7.06
C GLU A 87 12.47 1.99 6.22
N HIS A 88 11.86 1.11 5.41
CA HIS A 88 12.54 0.21 4.49
C HIS A 88 12.72 0.80 3.08
N ALA A 89 12.13 1.96 2.81
CA ALA A 89 12.16 2.58 1.50
C ALA A 89 13.57 3.08 1.14
N GLY A 90 13.93 3.03 -0.14
CA GLY A 90 15.25 3.45 -0.59
C GLY A 90 15.42 3.41 -2.09
N LYS A 91 16.60 3.78 -2.58
CA LYS A 91 16.90 3.75 -4.03
C LYS A 91 16.83 2.33 -4.60
N GLU A 92 16.26 2.19 -5.80
CA GLU A 92 16.28 0.92 -6.54
C GLU A 92 17.71 0.50 -6.93
N GLY A 93 17.94 -0.81 -7.06
CA GLY A 93 19.19 -1.39 -7.51
C GLY A 93 20.28 -1.55 -6.42
N PRO A 94 21.47 -2.07 -6.80
CA PRO A 94 22.57 -2.31 -5.87
C PRO A 94 23.10 -1.02 -5.23
N PRO A 95 23.63 -1.06 -3.99
CA PRO A 95 23.74 -2.22 -3.09
C PRO A 95 22.47 -2.46 -2.25
N ASN A 96 21.36 -1.78 -2.55
CA ASN A 96 20.30 -1.49 -1.59
C ASN A 96 19.25 -2.60 -1.43
N GLY A 97 19.71 -3.83 -1.21
CA GLY A 97 18.84 -4.96 -0.91
C GLY A 97 18.72 -5.96 -2.06
N VAL A 98 18.33 -7.17 -1.68
CA VAL A 98 18.21 -8.33 -2.57
C VAL A 98 16.71 -8.58 -2.77
N GLY A 99 16.28 -8.58 -4.04
CA GLY A 99 14.93 -8.94 -4.41
C GLY A 99 14.66 -10.45 -4.27
N PRO A 100 13.41 -10.90 -4.43
CA PRO A 100 13.00 -12.29 -4.20
C PRO A 100 13.81 -13.33 -5.02
N ASN A 101 14.27 -12.95 -6.21
CA ASN A 101 15.04 -13.82 -7.11
C ASN A 101 16.56 -13.74 -6.90
N GLN A 102 17.03 -13.28 -5.74
CA GLN A 102 18.45 -13.05 -5.44
C GLN A 102 19.14 -11.99 -6.32
N GLY A 103 18.38 -11.28 -7.17
CA GLY A 103 18.83 -10.12 -7.93
C GLY A 103 18.68 -8.81 -7.14
N PRO A 104 19.06 -7.67 -7.72
CA PRO A 104 18.85 -6.36 -7.10
C PRO A 104 17.36 -6.09 -6.86
N TYR A 105 17.02 -5.48 -5.72
CA TYR A 105 15.66 -5.02 -5.48
C TYR A 105 15.33 -3.83 -6.40
N ASP A 106 14.27 -3.94 -7.19
CA ASP A 106 13.77 -2.88 -8.06
C ASP A 106 12.25 -2.68 -7.93
N PHE A 107 11.70 -1.75 -8.70
CA PHE A 107 10.27 -1.44 -8.69
C PHE A 107 9.34 -2.64 -8.98
N LYS A 108 9.83 -3.71 -9.62
CA LYS A 108 9.02 -4.90 -9.90
C LYS A 108 8.80 -5.73 -8.64
N CYS A 109 9.77 -5.69 -7.73
CA CYS A 109 9.64 -6.36 -6.43
C CYS A 109 8.48 -5.74 -5.63
N ASP A 110 8.32 -4.41 -5.64
CA ASP A 110 7.15 -3.75 -5.03
C ASP A 110 5.84 -4.16 -5.72
N LEU A 111 5.81 -4.25 -7.06
CA LEU A 111 4.61 -4.69 -7.79
C LEU A 111 4.19 -6.12 -7.46
N TYR A 112 5.14 -7.00 -7.21
CA TYR A 112 4.84 -8.34 -6.75
C TYR A 112 4.22 -8.34 -5.37
N LEU A 113 4.72 -7.52 -4.44
CA LEU A 113 4.09 -7.35 -3.14
C LEU A 113 2.66 -6.78 -3.25
N VAL A 114 2.38 -5.95 -4.26
CA VAL A 114 0.99 -5.55 -4.58
C VAL A 114 0.14 -6.74 -5.04
N GLY A 115 0.69 -7.66 -5.84
CA GLY A 115 0.03 -8.91 -6.19
C GLY A 115 -0.27 -9.77 -4.95
N GLU A 116 0.68 -9.82 -4.01
CA GLU A 116 0.53 -10.51 -2.73
C GLU A 116 -0.56 -9.87 -1.86
N LEU A 117 -0.70 -8.54 -1.84
CA LEU A 117 -1.82 -7.87 -1.17
C LEU A 117 -3.18 -8.37 -1.68
N ILE A 118 -3.35 -8.47 -3.01
CA ILE A 118 -4.57 -9.00 -3.62
C ILE A 118 -4.80 -10.45 -3.17
N ARG A 119 -3.77 -11.29 -3.30
CA ARG A 119 -3.80 -12.72 -2.98
C ARG A 119 -4.13 -12.99 -1.51
N THR A 120 -3.66 -12.14 -0.60
CA THR A 120 -3.77 -12.32 0.85
C THR A 120 -4.87 -11.48 1.50
N SER A 121 -5.64 -10.73 0.71
CA SER A 121 -6.69 -9.82 1.21
C SER A 121 -7.83 -10.51 1.97
N GLY A 122 -8.05 -11.81 1.75
CA GLY A 122 -9.20 -12.54 2.28
C GLY A 122 -10.53 -12.25 1.57
N VAL A 123 -10.53 -11.37 0.57
CA VAL A 123 -11.70 -11.10 -0.27
C VAL A 123 -11.91 -12.25 -1.26
N ASP A 124 -13.16 -12.66 -1.47
CA ASP A 124 -13.49 -13.69 -2.46
C ASP A 124 -13.24 -13.17 -3.90
N LEU A 125 -12.30 -13.82 -4.59
CA LEU A 125 -11.93 -13.52 -5.98
C LEU A 125 -12.49 -14.54 -6.98
N SER A 126 -13.30 -15.50 -6.56
CA SER A 126 -13.77 -16.60 -7.42
C SER A 126 -14.56 -16.14 -8.66
N ARG A 127 -15.19 -14.97 -8.58
CA ARG A 127 -16.00 -14.37 -9.64
C ARG A 127 -15.32 -13.23 -10.38
N THR A 128 -14.05 -12.95 -10.11
CA THR A 128 -13.30 -11.87 -10.77
C THR A 128 -12.21 -12.42 -11.67
N ASP A 129 -11.85 -11.66 -12.71
CA ASP A 129 -10.68 -11.96 -13.51
C ASP A 129 -9.41 -11.77 -12.65
N THR A 130 -8.66 -12.85 -12.47
CA THR A 130 -7.40 -12.87 -11.71
C THR A 130 -6.18 -12.57 -12.58
N SER A 131 -6.35 -12.32 -13.88
CA SER A 131 -5.25 -12.04 -14.81
C SER A 131 -4.40 -10.84 -14.40
N PHE A 132 -5.00 -9.83 -13.77
CA PHE A 132 -4.29 -8.67 -13.23
C PHE A 132 -3.36 -9.06 -12.08
N MET A 133 -3.86 -9.83 -11.11
CA MET A 133 -3.07 -10.34 -9.98
C MET A 133 -1.93 -11.24 -10.46
N ASN A 134 -2.21 -12.18 -11.36
CA ASN A 134 -1.20 -13.11 -11.88
C ASN A 134 -0.06 -12.36 -12.58
N LYS A 135 -0.38 -11.33 -13.37
CA LYS A 135 0.63 -10.47 -14.02
C LYS A 135 1.49 -9.65 -13.03
N LEU A 136 0.97 -9.33 -11.86
CA LEU A 136 1.73 -8.66 -10.79
C LEU A 136 2.68 -9.66 -10.10
N LEU A 137 2.23 -10.90 -9.90
CA LEU A 137 3.01 -11.98 -9.30
C LEU A 137 4.09 -12.55 -10.23
N GLU A 138 4.06 -12.21 -11.51
CA GLU A 138 5.10 -12.55 -12.49
C GLU A 138 6.28 -11.57 -12.44
N MET A 139 7.39 -11.95 -11.79
CA MET A 139 8.63 -11.16 -11.71
C MET A 139 9.19 -10.71 -13.06
N GLU A 140 9.03 -11.54 -14.10
CA GLU A 140 9.54 -11.24 -15.45
C GLU A 140 8.61 -10.33 -16.26
N SER A 141 7.46 -9.98 -15.70
CA SER A 141 6.45 -9.16 -16.36
C SER A 141 7.01 -7.80 -16.80
N ARG A 142 6.60 -7.34 -17.99
CA ARG A 142 6.90 -5.97 -18.51
C ARG A 142 5.95 -4.92 -17.93
N PHE A 143 5.29 -5.25 -16.84
CA PHE A 143 4.30 -4.41 -16.19
C PHE A 143 4.99 -3.38 -15.30
N THR A 144 4.74 -2.10 -15.57
CA THR A 144 5.22 -1.00 -14.75
C THR A 144 4.09 -0.51 -13.87
N THR A 145 4.39 0.20 -12.79
CA THR A 145 3.35 0.73 -11.88
C THR A 145 2.36 1.63 -12.59
N MET A 146 2.80 2.42 -13.56
CA MET A 146 1.91 3.26 -14.37
C MET A 146 1.01 2.45 -15.31
N LYS A 147 1.46 1.29 -15.80
CA LYS A 147 0.60 0.36 -16.55
C LYS A 147 -0.38 -0.38 -15.64
N ALA A 148 0.07 -0.76 -14.44
CA ALA A 148 -0.77 -1.39 -13.43
C ALA A 148 -1.90 -0.46 -12.98
N LEU A 149 -1.59 0.82 -12.70
CA LEU A 149 -2.56 1.83 -12.28
C LEU A 149 -3.64 2.10 -13.35
N LYS A 150 -3.32 1.92 -14.64
CA LYS A 150 -4.25 2.08 -15.76
C LYS A 150 -5.00 0.80 -16.13
N ASN A 151 -4.81 -0.29 -15.39
CA ASN A 151 -5.43 -1.56 -15.73
C ASN A 151 -6.94 -1.51 -15.50
N ILE A 152 -7.70 -2.08 -16.43
CA ILE A 152 -9.17 -2.09 -16.42
C ILE A 152 -9.75 -2.79 -15.19
N TRP A 153 -9.02 -3.74 -14.57
CA TRP A 153 -9.48 -4.43 -13.37
C TRP A 153 -9.74 -3.46 -12.21
N LEU A 154 -8.99 -2.35 -12.12
CA LEU A 154 -9.16 -1.33 -11.09
C LEU A 154 -10.39 -0.44 -11.31
N THR A 155 -10.95 -0.42 -12.53
CA THR A 155 -12.08 0.44 -12.91
C THR A 155 -13.32 -0.33 -13.33
N SER A 156 -13.23 -1.65 -13.54
CA SER A 156 -14.39 -2.46 -13.86
C SER A 156 -15.32 -2.54 -12.65
N GLU A 157 -16.58 -2.16 -12.86
CA GLU A 157 -17.65 -2.58 -11.97
C GLU A 157 -17.82 -4.09 -12.16
N SER A 158 -17.85 -4.81 -11.04
CA SER A 158 -17.80 -6.29 -10.97
C SER A 158 -18.85 -6.95 -11.86
#